data_AF-A0AAV6B2A4-F1
#
_entry.id   AF-A0AAV6B2A4-F1
#
_cell.length_a   1.000
_cell.length_b   1.000
_cell.length_c   1.000
_cell.angle_alpha   90.00
_cell.angle_beta   90.00
_cell.angle_gamma   90.00
#
_symmetry.space_group_name_H-M   'P 1'
#
loop_
_entity.id
_entity.type
_entity.pdbx_description
1 polymer ?
#
loop_
_entity_poly.entity_id
_entity_poly.type
_entity_poly.pdbx_seq_one_letter_code
_entity_poly.pdbx_strand_id
1 'polypeptide(L)'
;MNVNCIWDKLTKLTVFCLFIAGVVAVSLWYLPLIQQNERMRRELLQKEAKIKSEEELNRTLRASFEARGNPKTIERMARESLGYAKPGEIVVRFEEPPKR
;
A
#
# COMPACT_ATOMS: atom_id res chain seq x y z
N MET A 1 61.00 9.56 -43.72
CA MET A 1 60.08 8.46 -43.32
C MET A 1 59.46 8.84 -41.97
N ASN A 2 58.33 9.58 -41.93
CA ASN A 2 57.72 10.03 -40.65
C ASN A 2 56.24 10.48 -40.72
N VAL A 3 55.69 10.69 -41.91
CA VAL A 3 54.30 11.19 -42.07
C VAL A 3 53.25 10.15 -41.68
N ASN A 4 53.42 8.89 -42.09
CA ASN A 4 52.46 7.81 -41.79
C ASN A 4 52.30 7.54 -40.28
N CYS A 5 53.38 7.69 -39.49
CA CYS A 5 53.33 7.50 -38.04
C CYS A 5 52.52 8.58 -37.30
N ILE A 6 52.49 9.81 -37.81
CA ILE A 6 51.69 10.90 -37.23
C ILE A 6 50.21 10.69 -37.54
N TRP A 7 49.90 10.33 -38.79
CA TRP A 7 48.55 9.98 -39.19
C TRP A 7 48.03 8.78 -38.40
N ASP A 8 48.81 7.69 -38.25
CA ASP A 8 48.39 6.52 -37.45
C ASP A 8 48.11 6.85 -35.98
N LYS A 9 48.96 7.67 -35.34
CA LYS A 9 48.72 8.11 -33.96
C LYS A 9 47.46 8.95 -33.85
N LEU A 10 47.22 9.83 -34.83
CA LEU A 10 46.04 10.68 -34.87
C LEU A 10 44.78 9.82 -35.02
N THR A 11 44.74 8.93 -36.01
CA THR A 11 43.58 8.04 -36.24
C THR A 11 43.28 7.17 -35.01
N LYS A 12 44.32 6.63 -34.36
CA LYS A 12 44.17 5.82 -33.16
C LYS A 12 43.63 6.63 -31.97
N LEU A 13 44.04 7.88 -31.83
CA LEU A 13 43.50 8.81 -30.84
C LEU A 13 42.03 9.13 -31.12
N THR A 14 41.67 9.41 -32.38
CA THR A 14 40.29 9.71 -32.77
C THR A 14 39.36 8.53 -32.51
N VAL A 15 39.78 7.31 -32.86
CA VAL A 15 39.03 6.08 -32.60
C VAL A 15 38.89 5.83 -31.09
N PHE A 16 39.95 6.08 -30.32
CA PHE A 16 39.89 5.94 -28.86
C PHE A 16 38.93 6.94 -28.22
N CYS A 17 38.94 8.21 -28.66
CA CYS A 17 37.97 9.21 -28.22
C CYS A 17 36.53 8.83 -28.60
N LEU A 18 36.31 8.32 -29.82
CA LEU A 18 35.02 7.81 -30.27
C LEU A 18 34.53 6.63 -29.42
N PHE A 19 35.43 5.73 -29.07
CA PHE A 19 35.12 4.59 -28.21
C PHE A 19 34.69 5.04 -26.80
N ILE A 20 35.45 5.96 -26.19
CA ILE A 20 35.10 6.54 -24.88
C ILE A 20 33.76 7.26 -24.95
N ALA A 21 33.52 8.06 -26.00
CA ALA A 21 32.25 8.75 -26.19
C ALA A 21 31.07 7.77 -26.28
N GLY A 22 31.23 6.65 -26.99
CA GLY A 22 30.25 5.57 -27.05
C GLY A 22 29.97 4.93 -25.68
N VAL A 23 31.02 4.63 -24.92
CA VAL A 23 30.89 4.06 -23.56
C VAL A 23 30.18 5.03 -22.62
N VAL A 24 30.52 6.31 -22.67
CA VAL A 24 29.86 7.35 -21.85
C VAL A 24 28.39 7.47 -22.23
N ALA A 25 28.06 7.47 -23.53
CA ALA A 25 26.67 7.52 -24.00
C ALA A 25 25.84 6.33 -23.48
N VAL A 26 26.39 5.11 -23.55
CA VAL A 26 25.72 3.91 -23.03
C VAL A 26 25.56 3.98 -21.52
N SER A 27 26.58 4.46 -20.81
CA SER A 27 26.55 4.60 -19.34
C SER A 27 25.48 5.60 -18.89
N LEU A 28 25.36 6.74 -19.57
CA LEU A 28 24.34 7.76 -19.33
C LEU A 28 22.92 7.24 -19.60
N TRP A 29 22.75 6.31 -20.55
CA TRP A 29 21.47 5.65 -20.79
C TRP A 29 21.15 4.59 -19.73
N TYR A 30 22.16 3.89 -19.22
CA TYR A 30 21.96 2.79 -18.27
C TYR A 30 21.61 3.27 -16.85
N LEU A 31 22.17 4.39 -16.40
CA LEU A 31 21.89 4.98 -15.08
C LEU A 31 20.40 5.31 -14.80
N PRO A 32 19.66 6.00 -15.68
CA PRO A 32 18.24 6.29 -15.44
C PRO A 32 17.38 5.03 -15.40
N LEU A 33 17.83 3.92 -15.99
CA LEU A 33 17.10 2.65 -15.98
C LEU A 33 17.11 2.02 -14.57
N ILE A 34 18.22 2.12 -13.85
CA ILE A 34 18.34 1.62 -12.47
C ILE A 34 17.47 2.46 -11.51
N GLN A 35 17.51 3.79 -11.66
CA GLN A 35 16.72 4.69 -10.81
C GLN A 35 15.20 4.49 -10.99
N GLN A 36 14.75 4.23 -12.22
CA GLN A 36 13.34 3.90 -12.49
C GLN A 36 12.93 2.61 -11.78
N ASN A 37 13.80 1.60 -11.76
CA ASN A 37 13.52 0.31 -11.14
C ASN A 37 13.33 0.43 -9.62
N GLU A 38 14.15 1.25 -8.96
CA GLU A 38 13.99 1.52 -7.52
C GLU A 38 12.71 2.30 -7.19
N ARG A 39 12.30 3.23 -8.06
CA ARG A 39 11.03 3.97 -7.87
C ARG A 39 9.84 3.02 -7.97
N MET A 40 9.83 2.17 -9.00
CA MET A 40 8.77 1.16 -9.17
C MET A 40 8.70 0.21 -7.98
N ARG A 41 9.83 -0.25 -7.44
CA ARG A 41 9.84 -1.08 -6.22
C ARG A 41 9.27 -0.37 -5.01
N ARG A 42 9.59 0.92 -4.82
CA ARG A 42 9.04 1.73 -3.72
C ARG A 42 7.53 1.91 -3.85
N GLU A 43 7.05 2.21 -5.05
CA GLU A 43 5.62 2.34 -5.31
C GLU A 43 4.88 1.01 -5.09
N LEU A 44 5.49 -0.11 -5.48
CA LEU A 44 4.91 -1.43 -5.30
C LEU A 44 4.77 -1.77 -3.80
N LEU A 45 5.82 -1.54 -3.01
CA LEU A 45 5.79 -1.71 -1.55
C LEU A 45 4.75 -0.80 -0.87
N GLN A 46 4.63 0.46 -1.32
CA GLN A 46 3.62 1.37 -0.79
C GLN A 46 2.20 0.92 -1.12
N LYS A 47 1.98 0.43 -2.35
CA LYS A 47 0.66 -0.08 -2.78
C LYS A 47 0.29 -1.36 -2.01
N GLU A 48 1.23 -2.28 -1.85
CA GLU A 48 1.01 -3.50 -1.06
C GLU A 48 0.69 -3.19 0.40
N ALA A 49 1.41 -2.24 1.02
CA ALA A 49 1.12 -1.83 2.40
C ALA A 49 -0.30 -1.25 2.55
N LYS A 50 -0.75 -0.44 1.58
CA LYS A 50 -2.11 0.09 1.56
C LYS A 50 -3.14 -1.02 1.42
N ILE A 51 -2.97 -1.93 0.46
CA ILE A 51 -3.88 -3.08 0.25
C ILE A 51 -3.99 -3.89 1.54
N LYS A 52 -2.87 -4.20 2.19
CA LYS A 52 -2.87 -4.97 3.43
C LYS A 52 -3.64 -4.27 4.54
N SER A 53 -3.45 -2.96 4.71
CA SER A 53 -4.18 -2.18 5.70
C SER A 53 -5.69 -2.12 5.41
N GLU A 54 -6.07 -1.99 4.14
CA GLU A 54 -7.48 -1.98 3.72
C GLU A 54 -8.12 -3.35 3.88
N GLU A 55 -7.40 -4.45 3.60
CA GLU A 55 -7.88 -5.81 3.85
C GLU A 55 -8.10 -6.09 5.33
N GLU A 56 -7.19 -5.66 6.20
CA GLU A 56 -7.33 -5.81 7.65
C GLU A 56 -8.55 -5.02 8.17
N LEU A 57 -8.74 -3.80 7.70
CA LEU A 57 -9.95 -3.00 7.99
C LEU A 57 -11.21 -3.70 7.49
N ASN A 58 -11.21 -4.22 6.26
CA ASN A 58 -12.36 -4.93 5.71
C ASN A 58 -12.68 -6.20 6.50
N ARG A 59 -11.66 -6.98 6.91
CA ARG A 59 -11.84 -8.16 7.75
C ARG A 59 -12.45 -7.82 9.11
N THR A 60 -11.95 -6.78 9.78
CA THR A 60 -12.49 -6.34 11.07
C THR A 60 -13.93 -5.81 10.95
N LEU A 61 -14.21 -5.02 9.92
CA LEU A 61 -15.57 -4.56 9.62
C LEU A 61 -16.50 -5.74 9.36
N ARG A 62 -16.12 -6.69 8.51
CA ARG A 62 -16.91 -7.90 8.23
C ARG A 62 -17.17 -8.71 9.49
N ALA A 63 -16.17 -8.94 10.33
CA ALA A 63 -16.34 -9.62 11.60
C ALA A 63 -17.36 -8.89 12.51
N SER A 64 -17.33 -7.55 12.53
CA SER A 64 -18.32 -6.76 13.28
C SER A 64 -19.73 -6.85 12.69
N PHE A 65 -19.86 -6.91 11.36
CA PHE A 65 -21.14 -7.10 10.68
C PHE A 65 -21.69 -8.50 10.90
N GLU A 66 -20.86 -9.55 10.83
CA GLU A 66 -21.27 -10.93 11.13
C GLU A 66 -21.69 -11.09 12.59
N ALA A 67 -20.95 -10.49 13.52
CA ALA A 67 -21.32 -10.47 14.94
C ALA A 67 -22.68 -9.80 15.17
N ARG A 68 -22.99 -8.72 14.43
CA ARG A 68 -24.29 -8.04 14.44
C ARG A 68 -25.36 -8.76 13.64
N GLY A 69 -25.02 -9.51 12.60
CA GLY A 69 -25.95 -10.16 11.69
C GLY A 69 -26.67 -11.36 12.31
N ASN A 70 -26.19 -11.87 13.44
CA ASN A 70 -26.87 -12.92 14.19
C ASN A 70 -28.15 -12.36 14.85
N PRO A 71 -29.35 -12.80 14.43
CA PRO A 71 -30.62 -12.23 14.90
C PRO A 71 -30.82 -12.37 16.41
N LYS A 72 -30.25 -13.42 17.04
CA LYS A 72 -30.24 -13.59 18.50
C LYS A 72 -29.41 -12.50 19.21
N THR A 73 -28.30 -12.06 18.62
CA THR A 73 -27.45 -11.01 19.17
C THR A 73 -28.13 -9.64 19.06
N ILE A 74 -28.83 -9.39 17.94
CA ILE A 74 -29.65 -8.17 17.78
C ILE A 74 -30.77 -8.13 18.80
N GLU A 75 -31.54 -9.23 18.97
CA GLU A 75 -32.60 -9.30 19.97
C GLU A 75 -32.07 -9.06 21.39
N ARG A 76 -30.90 -9.62 21.72
CA ARG A 76 -30.27 -9.43 23.02
C ARG A 76 -29.82 -7.98 23.22
N MET A 77 -29.14 -7.38 22.24
CA MET A 77 -28.74 -5.97 22.30
C MET A 77 -29.95 -5.04 22.38
N ALA A 78 -31.05 -5.34 21.67
CA ALA A 78 -32.27 -4.54 21.74
C ALA A 78 -32.94 -4.61 23.12
N ARG A 79 -32.95 -5.80 23.76
CA ARG A 79 -33.46 -5.97 25.13
C ARG A 79 -32.61 -5.25 26.17
N GLU A 80 -31.29 -5.42 26.10
CA GLU A 80 -30.34 -4.87 27.08
C GLU A 80 -30.15 -3.35 26.92
N SER A 81 -29.99 -2.86 25.69
CA SER A 81 -29.60 -1.46 25.43
C SER A 81 -30.81 -0.52 25.29
N LEU A 82 -31.91 -1.01 24.73
CA LEU A 82 -33.09 -0.20 24.39
C LEU A 82 -34.29 -0.54 25.28
N GLY A 83 -34.19 -1.58 26.12
CA GLY A 83 -35.30 -2.03 26.97
C GLY A 83 -36.52 -2.50 26.16
N TYR A 84 -36.33 -2.87 24.89
CA TYR A 84 -37.41 -3.36 24.04
C TYR A 84 -37.79 -4.78 24.43
N ALA A 85 -39.08 -5.05 24.51
CA ALA A 85 -39.63 -6.38 24.74
C ALA A 85 -40.43 -6.84 23.52
N LYS A 86 -40.67 -8.15 23.39
CA LYS A 86 -41.49 -8.65 22.28
C LYS A 86 -42.95 -8.18 22.45
N PRO A 87 -43.71 -8.00 21.35
CA PRO A 87 -45.13 -7.69 21.43
C PRO A 87 -45.86 -8.73 22.30
N GLY A 88 -46.49 -8.28 23.39
CA GLY A 88 -47.18 -9.15 24.36
C GLY A 88 -46.39 -9.52 25.63
N GLU A 89 -45.15 -9.04 25.78
CA GLU A 89 -44.30 -9.28 26.96
C GLU A 89 -44.44 -8.11 27.97
N ILE A 90 -44.54 -8.40 29.28
CA ILE A 90 -44.73 -7.38 30.34
C ILE A 90 -43.36 -6.90 30.83
N VAL A 91 -43.07 -5.60 30.68
CA VAL A 91 -41.82 -4.98 31.14
C VAL A 91 -42.02 -4.39 32.54
N VAL A 92 -41.32 -4.93 33.54
CA VAL A 92 -41.33 -4.41 34.91
C VAL A 92 -40.07 -3.55 35.12
N ARG A 93 -40.24 -2.26 35.37
CA ARG A 93 -39.15 -1.35 35.78
C ARG A 93 -39.24 -1.10 37.28
N PHE A 94 -38.13 -1.31 37.99
CA PHE A 94 -38.03 -0.99 39.40
C PHE A 94 -37.56 0.46 39.54
N GLU A 95 -38.40 1.32 40.12
CA GLU A 95 -38.00 2.67 40.50
C GLU A 95 -37.45 2.66 41.93
N GLU A 96 -36.45 3.51 42.20
CA GLU A 96 -35.91 3.67 43.55
C GLU A 96 -37.00 4.21 44.49
N PRO A 97 -37.07 3.72 45.74
CA PRO A 97 -38.07 4.18 46.68
C PRO A 97 -37.88 5.69 46.94
N PRO A 98 -38.97 6.47 47.02
CA PRO A 98 -38.88 7.91 47.24
C PRO A 98 -38.09 8.18 48.53
N LYS A 99 -36.99 8.92 48.40
CA LYS A 99 -36.21 9.39 49.55
C LYS A 99 -37.08 10.31 50.38
N ARG A 100 -37.45 9.85 51.58
CA ARG A 100 -38.22 10.59 52.58
C ARG A 100 -37.32 11.51 53.38
#